data_AF-A0A7C1N988-F1
#
_entry.id   AF-A0A7C1N988-F1
#
_cell.length_a   1.000
_cell.length_b   1.000
_cell.length_c   1.000
_cell.angle_alpha   90.00
_cell.angle_beta   90.00
_cell.angle_gamma   90.00
#
_symmetry.space_group_name_H-M   'P 1'
#
loop_
_entity.id
_entity.type
_entity.pdbx_description
1 polymer ?
#
loop_
_entity_poly.entity_id
_entity_poly.type
_entity_poly.pdbx_seq_one_letter_code
_entity_poly.pdbx_strand_id
1 'polypeptide(L)'
;MEEFTCEVLIVGTGPAGLSAGIYCARSNRDVIILDGKAISALAQTKEIQNWPGEIDITGEKLLEKFRAHAESYSENIRIMQGDVISLMLGMGVNMISTRTSN
;
A
#
# COMPACT_ATOMS: atom_id res chain seq x y z
N MET A 1 -14.35 -14.31 -12.05
CA MET A 1 -14.01 -13.14 -11.21
C MET A 1 -13.30 -13.72 -10.00
N GLU A 2 -12.06 -13.33 -9.75
CA GLU A 2 -11.34 -13.76 -8.56
C GLU A 2 -11.79 -12.92 -7.37
N GLU A 3 -11.98 -13.57 -6.23
CA GLU A 3 -12.37 -12.91 -4.99
C GLU A 3 -11.25 -13.08 -3.97
N PHE A 4 -10.90 -11.98 -3.31
CA PHE A 4 -9.91 -11.95 -2.24
C PHE A 4 -10.59 -11.43 -0.98
N THR A 5 -10.28 -12.06 0.14
CA THR A 5 -10.70 -11.59 1.47
C THR A 5 -9.47 -11.15 2.25
N CYS A 6 -9.62 -10.13 3.08
CA CYS A 6 -8.63 -9.66 4.04
C CYS A 6 -9.34 -9.00 5.22
N GLU A 7 -8.64 -8.86 6.35
CA GLU A 7 -9.15 -8.09 7.49
C GLU A 7 -9.02 -6.58 7.23
N VAL A 8 -7.95 -6.19 6.52
CA VAL A 8 -7.67 -4.78 6.21
C VAL A 8 -7.31 -4.64 4.73
N LEU A 9 -8.09 -3.83 4.02
CA LEU A 9 -7.77 -3.39 2.67
C LEU A 9 -7.23 -1.96 2.71
N ILE A 10 -6.04 -1.76 2.14
CA ILE A 10 -5.40 -0.46 1.99
C ILE A 10 -5.38 -0.10 0.51
N VAL A 11 -5.89 1.07 0.16
CA VAL A 11 -5.92 1.55 -1.23
C VAL A 11 -4.80 2.56 -1.43
N GLY A 12 -3.74 2.13 -2.13
CA GLY A 12 -2.58 2.96 -2.46
C GLY A 12 -1.29 2.51 -1.78
N THR A 13 -0.20 2.53 -2.56
CA THR A 13 1.16 2.10 -2.19
C THR A 13 2.12 3.27 -1.95
N GLY A 14 1.58 4.42 -1.54
CA GLY A 14 2.38 5.54 -1.06
C GLY A 14 2.94 5.31 0.35
N PRO A 15 3.68 6.28 0.91
CA PRO A 15 4.25 6.16 2.26
C PRO A 15 3.20 5.88 3.34
N ALA A 16 2.01 6.50 3.22
CA ALA A 16 0.91 6.28 4.16
C ALA A 16 0.38 4.84 4.12
N GLY A 17 0.10 4.31 2.93
CA GLY A 17 -0.45 2.96 2.77
C GLY A 17 0.54 1.88 3.18
N LEU A 18 1.81 2.01 2.78
CA LEU A 18 2.86 1.07 3.19
C LEU A 18 3.09 1.08 4.70
N SER A 19 3.12 2.27 5.32
CA SER A 19 3.24 2.38 6.78
C SER A 19 2.05 1.78 7.51
N ALA A 20 0.83 2.05 7.04
CA ALA A 20 -0.37 1.45 7.62
C ALA A 20 -0.36 -0.08 7.51
N GLY A 21 0.09 -0.62 6.38
CA GLY A 21 0.23 -2.06 6.16
C GLY A 21 1.20 -2.70 7.15
N ILE A 22 2.38 -2.11 7.34
CA ILE A 22 3.38 -2.57 8.31
C ILE A 22 2.78 -2.64 9.72
N TYR A 23 2.05 -1.61 10.17
CA TYR A 23 1.45 -1.60 11.50
C TYR A 23 0.30 -2.62 11.66
N CYS A 24 -0.49 -2.82 10.61
CA CYS A 24 -1.53 -3.86 10.61
C CYS A 24 -0.92 -5.26 10.66
N ALA A 25 0.12 -5.52 9.86
CA ALA A 25 0.85 -6.79 9.87
C ALA A 25 1.52 -7.07 11.22
N ARG A 26 2.12 -6.08 11.85
CA ARG A 26 2.66 -6.18 13.23
C ARG A 26 1.59 -6.50 14.27
N SER A 27 0.34 -6.18 13.98
CA SER A 27 -0.83 -6.53 14.80
C SER A 27 -1.44 -7.88 14.40
N ASN A 28 -0.70 -8.67 13.61
CA ASN A 28 -1.07 -9.99 13.08
C ASN A 28 -2.38 -9.99 12.29
N ARG A 29 -2.60 -8.94 11.48
CA ARG A 29 -3.77 -8.85 10.58
C ARG A 29 -3.44 -9.33 9.18
N ASP A 30 -4.43 -9.92 8.50
CA ASP A 30 -4.35 -10.21 7.07
C ASP A 30 -4.64 -8.94 6.25
N VAL A 31 -3.64 -8.48 5.50
CA VAL A 31 -3.65 -7.17 4.83
C VAL A 31 -3.48 -7.33 3.32
N ILE A 32 -4.34 -6.66 2.56
CA ILE A 32 -4.12 -6.42 1.13
C ILE A 32 -3.84 -4.93 0.92
N ILE A 33 -2.77 -4.61 0.19
CA ILE A 33 -2.47 -3.26 -0.27
C ILE A 33 -2.63 -3.22 -1.79
N LEU A 34 -3.55 -2.38 -2.28
CA LEU A 34 -3.77 -2.20 -3.70
C LEU A 34 -2.81 -1.15 -4.26
N ASP A 35 -2.05 -1.58 -5.27
CA ASP A 35 -1.18 -0.77 -6.10
C ASP A 35 -1.95 -0.33 -7.34
N GLY A 36 -2.39 0.93 -7.34
CA GLY A 36 -3.09 1.52 -8.48
C GLY A 36 -2.11 2.06 -9.52
N LYS A 37 -2.62 2.45 -10.69
CA LYS A 37 -1.78 3.00 -11.77
C LYS A 37 -1.12 4.34 -11.46
N ALA A 38 -1.62 5.05 -10.45
CA ALA A 38 -1.15 6.39 -10.11
C ALA A 38 0.19 6.31 -9.37
N ILE A 39 1.19 7.02 -9.88
CA ILE A 39 2.51 7.08 -9.25
C ILE A 39 2.41 7.88 -7.95
N SER A 40 2.95 7.33 -6.87
CA SER A 40 3.05 8.00 -5.57
C SER A 40 3.70 9.39 -5.70
N ALA A 41 3.16 10.40 -5.02
CA ALA A 41 3.76 11.73 -4.96
C ALA A 41 5.19 11.68 -4.37
N LEU A 42 5.43 10.74 -3.46
CA LEU A 42 6.77 10.51 -2.91
C LEU A 42 7.75 10.11 -4.01
N ALA A 43 7.41 9.12 -4.85
CA ALA A 43 8.29 8.65 -5.93
C ALA A 43 8.66 9.75 -6.95
N GLN A 44 7.76 10.72 -7.15
CA GLN A 44 7.98 11.84 -8.09
C GLN A 44 8.89 12.94 -7.50
N THR A 45 9.18 12.90 -6.21
CA THR A 45 9.99 13.91 -5.52
C THR A 45 11.47 13.69 -5.80
N LYS A 46 12.13 14.67 -6.42
CA LYS A 46 13.53 14.55 -6.85
C LYS A 46 14.51 14.45 -5.69
N GLU A 47 14.30 15.22 -4.63
CA GLU A 47 15.21 15.36 -3.49
C GLU A 47 14.40 15.59 -2.21
N ILE A 48 14.79 14.91 -1.14
CA ILE A 48 14.17 14.96 0.18
C ILE A 48 15.29 15.12 1.21
N GLN A 49 15.29 16.26 1.90
CA GLN A 49 16.28 16.62 2.92
C GLN A 49 15.65 16.81 4.31
N ASN A 50 14.37 16.46 4.45
CA ASN A 50 13.56 16.74 5.64
C ASN A 50 12.88 15.47 6.19
N TRP A 51 13.45 14.28 5.91
CA TRP A 51 12.95 13.02 6.44
C TRP A 51 13.86 12.52 7.59
N PRO A 52 13.39 12.48 8.84
CA PRO A 52 14.20 11.97 9.94
C PRO A 52 14.74 10.55 9.66
N GLY A 53 16.06 10.37 9.80
CA GLY A 53 16.77 9.13 9.46
C GLY A 53 17.43 9.13 8.08
N GLU A 54 17.10 10.10 7.22
CA GLU A 54 17.74 10.30 5.91
C GLU A 54 18.13 11.78 5.76
N ILE A 55 19.42 12.08 5.64
CA ILE A 55 19.89 13.47 5.49
C ILE A 55 19.58 14.00 4.09
N ASP A 56 19.75 13.15 3.08
CA ASP A 56 19.49 13.44 1.67
C ASP A 56 19.15 12.12 0.96
N ILE A 57 17.97 12.04 0.35
CA ILE A 57 17.49 10.88 -0.39
C ILE A 57 16.53 11.32 -1.50
N THR A 58 16.48 10.55 -2.60
CA THR A 58 15.44 10.75 -3.62
C THR A 58 14.11 10.15 -3.13
N GLY A 59 12.99 10.70 -3.61
CA GLY A 59 11.68 10.18 -3.25
C GLY A 59 11.44 8.74 -3.72
N GLU A 60 11.98 8.37 -4.88
CA GLU A 60 11.98 6.99 -5.38
C GLU A 60 12.66 6.02 -4.40
N LYS A 61 13.91 6.31 -4.00
CA LYS A 61 14.66 5.46 -3.06
C LYS A 61 14.00 5.38 -1.68
N LEU A 62 13.40 6.47 -1.21
CA LEU A 62 12.69 6.46 0.06
C LEU A 62 11.42 5.58 -0.02
N LEU A 63 10.70 5.63 -1.14
CA LEU A 63 9.55 4.76 -1.35
C LEU A 63 9.95 3.27 -1.45
N GLU A 64 11.05 2.97 -2.14
CA GLU A 64 11.63 1.62 -2.20
C GLU A 64 11.94 1.08 -0.80
N LYS A 65 12.55 1.90 0.08
CA LYS A 65 12.79 1.53 1.49
C LYS A 65 11.50 1.18 2.22
N PHE A 66 10.42 1.95 2.04
CA PHE A 66 9.12 1.65 2.64
C PHE A 66 8.49 0.37 2.08
N ARG A 67 8.60 0.17 0.77
CA ARG A 67 8.08 -1.04 0.11
C ARG A 67 8.82 -2.28 0.58
N ALA A 68 10.14 -2.25 0.63
CA ALA A 68 10.96 -3.35 1.13
C ALA A 68 10.62 -3.70 2.60
N HIS A 69 10.35 -2.69 3.44
CA HIS A 69 9.91 -2.94 4.82
C HIS A 69 8.53 -3.60 4.85
N ALA A 70 7.56 -3.15 4.03
CA ALA A 70 6.26 -3.83 3.94
C ALA A 70 6.39 -5.28 3.43
N GLU A 71 7.22 -5.51 2.40
CA GLU A 71 7.47 -6.84 1.83
C GLU A 71 8.17 -7.80 2.81
N SER A 72 8.91 -7.28 3.80
CA SER A 72 9.46 -8.11 4.89
C SER A 72 8.39 -8.75 5.78
N TYR A 73 7.14 -8.26 5.74
CA TYR A 73 5.97 -8.86 6.40
C TYR A 73 5.09 -9.64 5.41
N SER A 74 5.68 -10.31 4.44
CA SER A 74 4.95 -11.03 3.37
C SER A 74 4.04 -12.16 3.86
N GLU A 75 4.21 -12.64 5.09
CA GLU A 75 3.26 -13.58 5.73
C GLU A 75 1.88 -12.95 6.00
N ASN A 76 1.83 -11.63 6.17
CA ASN A 76 0.62 -10.87 6.51
C ASN A 76 0.20 -9.88 5.41
N ILE A 77 1.12 -9.42 4.57
CA ILE A 77 0.88 -8.37 3.57
C ILE A 77 0.94 -8.96 2.16
N ARG A 78 -0.16 -8.80 1.41
CA ARG A 78 -0.21 -9.01 -0.04
C ARG A 78 -0.33 -7.67 -0.75
N ILE A 79 0.68 -7.30 -1.53
CA ILE A 79 0.61 -6.13 -2.42
C ILE A 79 0.12 -6.60 -3.79
N MET A 80 -0.96 -6.01 -4.29
CA MET A 80 -1.63 -6.46 -5.51
C MET A 80 -1.91 -5.28 -6.45
N GLN A 81 -1.72 -5.48 -7.76
CA GLN A 81 -2.11 -4.47 -8.75
C GLN A 81 -3.63 -4.38 -8.85
N GLY A 82 -4.18 -3.17 -8.84
CA GLY A 82 -5.61 -2.96 -9.02
C GLY A 82 -6.06 -1.53 -8.75
N ASP A 83 -6.72 -0.93 -9.74
CA ASP A 83 -7.40 0.35 -9.55
C ASP A 83 -8.76 0.08 -8.89
N VAL A 84 -9.03 0.71 -7.74
CA VAL A 84 -10.35 0.67 -7.11
C VAL A 84 -11.33 1.46 -7.97
N ILE A 85 -12.45 0.83 -8.35
CA ILE A 85 -13.50 1.43 -9.19
C ILE A 85 -14.81 1.64 -8.44
N SER A 86 -15.06 0.90 -7.36
CA SER A 86 -16.26 1.06 -6.54
C SER A 86 -16.01 0.61 -5.10
N LEU A 87 -16.75 1.23 -4.19
CA LEU A 87 -16.76 0.93 -2.76
C LEU A 87 -18.22 0.74 -2.34
N MET A 88 -18.55 -0.44 -1.82
CA MET A 88 -19.83 -0.71 -1.17
C MET A 88 -19.54 -0.90 0.32
N LEU A 89 -19.81 0.16 1.09
CA LEU A 89 -19.54 0.20 2.52
C LEU A 89 -20.83 0.01 3.30
N GLY A 90 -20.77 -0.76 4.39
CA GLY A 90 -21.95 -1.07 5.20
C GLY A 90 -21.61 -1.54 6.61
N MET A 91 -22.61 -2.03 7.32
CA MET A 91 -22.44 -2.54 8.69
C MET A 91 -21.77 -3.94 8.73
N GLY A 92 -21.60 -4.59 7.58
CA GLY A 92 -20.96 -5.89 7.44
C GLY A 92 -19.61 -5.81 6.74
N VAL A 93 -19.28 -6.84 5.96
CA VAL A 93 -18.07 -6.85 5.12
C VAL A 93 -18.20 -5.79 4.03
N ASN A 94 -17.18 -4.94 3.90
CA ASN A 94 -17.10 -3.97 2.82
C ASN A 94 -16.71 -4.68 1.52
N MET A 95 -17.42 -4.39 0.43
CA MET A 95 -17.13 -4.94 -0.89
C MET A 95 -16.47 -3.88 -1.76
N ILE A 96 -15.30 -4.20 -2.30
CA ILE A 96 -14.51 -3.31 -3.13
C ILE A 96 -14.30 -4.00 -4.48
N SER A 97 -14.66 -3.32 -5.57
CA SER A 97 -14.35 -3.81 -6.90
C SER A 97 -13.12 -3.09 -7.44
N THR A 98 -12.22 -3.88 -8.03
CA THR A 98 -11.02 -3.38 -8.70
C THR A 98 -11.10 -3.66 -10.19
N ARG A 99 -10.35 -2.87 -10.96
CA ARG A 99 -10.00 -3.18 -12.34
C ARG A 99 -8.49 -3.38 -12.41
N THR A 100 -8.07 -4.58 -12.76
CA THR A 100 -6.68 -4.86 -13.09
C THR A 100 -6.43 -4.36 -14.51
N SER A 101 -5.42 -3.51 -14.70
CA SER A 101 -4.95 -3.17 -16.04
C SER A 101 -4.10 -4.35 -16.52
N ASN A 102 -4.52 -5.01 -17.61
CA ASN A 102 -3.60 -5.84 -18.39
C ASN A 102 -2.56 -4.95 -19.08
#